data_AF-A0A7C5GHU4-F1
#
_entry.id   AF-A0A7C5GHU4-F1
#
_cell.length_a   1.000
_cell.length_b   1.000
_cell.length_c   1.000
_cell.angle_alpha   90.00
_cell.angle_beta   90.00
_cell.angle_gamma   90.00
#
_symmetry.space_group_name_H-M   'P 1'
#
loop_
_entity.id
_entity.type
_entity.pdbx_description
1 polymer ?
#
loop_
_entity_poly.entity_id
_entity_poly.type
_entity_poly.pdbx_seq_one_letter_code
_entity_poly.pdbx_strand_id
1 'polypeptide(L)'
;MTFIRNLLAVLGLLAVLAVLAVLFTFRDFDPKAGGVYWNMAKRLAETGNSADATVWKRKVADGLTFEEVDETIQSVALSENIRDVGQLPLGDQVGLMQGEDWRKLKIYLYCNPLTAAKMVEYSEAFSAYLPCRVALVEDDAGDLWVYSLDMDMMIHGGKPLPPELLEEALHVKEVILAILDGAEEGAF
;
A
#
# COMPACT_ATOMS: atom_id res chain seq x y z
N MET A 1 32.39 37.75 19.94
CA MET A 1 31.51 38.00 18.77
C MET A 1 32.00 37.26 17.52
N THR A 2 33.28 37.40 17.11
CA THR A 2 33.83 36.77 15.90
C THR A 2 33.88 35.25 15.94
N PHE A 3 34.20 34.66 17.10
CA PHE A 3 34.26 33.20 17.27
C PHE A 3 32.89 32.52 17.08
N ILE A 4 31.84 33.04 17.72
CA ILE A 4 30.46 32.52 17.59
C ILE A 4 29.97 32.65 16.15
N ARG A 5 30.25 33.78 15.48
CA ARG A 5 29.89 33.99 14.07
C ARG A 5 30.58 32.98 13.14
N ASN A 6 31.87 32.72 13.35
CA ASN A 6 32.62 31.75 12.55
C ASN A 6 32.15 30.32 12.81
N LEU A 7 31.82 29.98 14.07
CA LEU A 7 31.25 28.68 14.42
C LEU A 7 29.89 28.45 13.76
N LEU A 8 28.98 29.43 13.81
CA LEU A 8 27.69 29.36 13.13
C LEU A 8 27.84 29.30 11.60
N ALA A 9 28.82 30.00 11.03
CA ALA A 9 29.11 29.92 9.60
C ALA A 9 29.61 28.53 9.18
N VAL A 10 30.47 27.90 9.99
CA VAL A 10 30.93 26.52 9.74
C VAL A 10 29.77 25.53 9.88
N LEU A 11 28.95 25.65 10.93
CA LEU A 11 27.77 24.81 11.11
C LEU A 11 26.76 24.99 9.97
N GLY A 12 26.55 26.22 9.51
CA GLY A 12 25.69 26.52 8.36
C GLY A 12 26.25 25.91 7.07
N LEU A 13 27.55 26.02 6.83
CA LEU A 13 28.20 25.39 5.68
C LEU A 13 28.06 23.86 5.73
N LEU A 14 28.31 23.25 6.89
CA LEU A 14 28.14 21.80 7.07
C LEU A 14 26.69 21.37 6.85
N ALA A 15 25.71 22.14 7.32
CA ALA A 15 24.29 21.87 7.08
C ALA A 15 23.95 21.95 5.59
N VAL A 16 24.44 22.97 4.88
CA VAL A 16 24.23 23.10 3.43
C VAL A 16 24.88 21.94 2.68
N LEU A 17 26.12 21.58 3.02
CA LEU A 17 26.81 20.44 2.41
C LEU A 17 26.07 19.12 2.66
N ALA A 18 25.52 18.92 3.87
CA ALA A 18 24.70 17.75 4.18
C ALA A 18 23.42 17.70 3.33
N VAL A 19 22.72 18.82 3.19
CA VAL A 19 21.52 18.90 2.34
C VAL A 19 21.87 18.62 0.88
N LEU A 20 22.95 19.21 0.36
CA LEU A 20 23.41 18.95 -1.01
C LEU A 20 23.81 17.48 -1.22
N ALA A 21 24.47 16.87 -0.23
CA ALA A 21 24.81 15.46 -0.29
C ALA A 21 23.56 14.58 -0.37
N VAL A 22 22.55 14.86 0.46
CA VAL A 22 21.25 14.15 0.43
C VAL A 22 20.58 14.31 -0.94
N LEU A 23 20.46 15.54 -1.46
CA LEU A 23 19.87 15.80 -2.77
C LEU A 23 20.61 15.07 -3.89
N PHE A 24 21.94 15.01 -3.81
CA PHE A 24 22.76 14.30 -4.78
C PHE A 24 22.61 12.77 -4.69
N THR A 25 22.48 12.21 -3.48
CA THR A 25 22.26 10.77 -3.27
C THR A 25 20.95 10.29 -3.90
N PHE A 26 19.89 11.11 -3.84
CA PHE A 26 18.55 10.76 -4.32
C PHE A 26 18.19 11.34 -5.70
N ARG A 27 19.16 11.88 -6.44
CA ARG A 27 18.91 12.59 -7.72
C ARG A 27 18.27 11.76 -8.83
N ASP A 28 18.44 10.44 -8.80
CA ASP A 28 17.93 9.52 -9.83
C ASP A 28 16.60 8.86 -9.43
N PHE A 29 15.96 9.35 -8.37
CA PHE A 29 14.69 8.83 -7.89
C PHE A 29 13.54 9.28 -8.81
N ASP A 30 12.45 8.53 -8.76
CA ASP A 30 11.19 8.95 -9.37
C ASP A 30 10.79 10.34 -8.85
N PRO A 31 10.37 11.28 -9.72
CA PRO A 31 9.92 12.60 -9.29
C PRO A 31 8.84 12.60 -8.20
N LYS A 32 8.03 11.53 -8.12
CA LYS A 32 6.99 11.34 -7.10
C LYS A 32 7.51 10.75 -5.79
N ALA A 33 8.73 10.20 -5.74
CA ALA A 33 9.27 9.51 -4.56
C ALA A 33 9.23 10.37 -3.29
N GLY A 34 9.63 11.65 -3.40
CA GLY A 34 9.59 12.57 -2.27
C GLY A 34 8.18 12.76 -1.70
N GLY A 35 7.17 12.84 -2.56
CA GLY A 35 5.77 12.95 -2.15
C GLY A 35 5.25 11.68 -1.48
N VAL A 36 5.65 10.52 -1.98
CA VAL A 36 5.30 9.20 -1.42
C VAL A 36 5.82 9.06 0.01
N TYR A 37 7.11 9.31 0.24
CA TYR A 37 7.69 9.26 1.59
C TYR A 37 7.13 10.33 2.52
N TRP A 38 6.80 11.52 1.99
CA TRP A 38 6.16 12.58 2.77
C TRP A 38 4.75 12.18 3.22
N ASN A 39 3.96 11.58 2.33
CA ASN A 39 2.61 11.09 2.67
C ASN A 39 2.66 9.97 3.72
N MET A 40 3.59 9.03 3.57
CA MET A 40 3.84 8.00 4.59
C MET A 40 4.23 8.62 5.94
N ALA A 41 5.18 9.58 5.95
CA ALA A 41 5.62 10.26 7.16
C ALA A 41 4.48 11.04 7.83
N LYS A 42 3.63 11.70 7.05
CA LYS A 42 2.44 12.41 7.53
C LYS A 42 1.45 11.44 8.19
N ARG A 43 1.08 10.35 7.52
CA ARG A 43 0.18 9.32 8.08
C ARG A 43 0.77 8.70 9.35
N LEU A 44 2.08 8.41 9.36
CA LEU A 44 2.77 7.90 10.54
C LEU A 44 2.73 8.88 11.72
N ALA A 45 2.89 10.18 11.46
CA ALA A 45 2.79 11.20 12.50
C ALA A 45 1.36 11.35 13.03
N GLU A 46 0.34 11.13 12.19
CA GLU A 46 -1.07 11.19 12.56
C GLU A 46 -1.53 9.95 13.35
N THR A 47 -1.13 8.75 12.94
CA THR A 47 -1.62 7.49 13.52
C THR A 47 -0.68 6.88 14.56
N GLY A 48 0.61 7.24 14.53
CA GLY A 48 1.66 6.59 15.32
C GLY A 48 1.92 5.12 14.94
N ASN A 49 1.31 4.63 13.86
CA ASN A 49 1.34 3.22 13.47
C ASN A 49 1.90 3.07 12.05
N SER A 50 2.98 2.30 11.92
CA SER A 50 3.68 2.09 10.65
C SER A 50 2.86 1.32 9.62
N ALA A 51 2.03 0.36 10.04
CA ALA A 51 1.19 -0.39 9.12
C ALA A 51 0.13 0.53 8.50
N ASP A 52 -0.53 1.34 9.34
CA ASP A 52 -1.51 2.33 8.91
C ASP A 52 -0.89 3.38 7.96
N ALA A 53 0.38 3.71 8.14
CA ALA A 53 1.08 4.68 7.30
C ALA A 53 1.36 4.17 5.87
N THR A 54 1.36 2.85 5.66
CA THR A 54 1.79 2.20 4.41
C THR A 54 0.64 1.51 3.66
N VAL A 55 -0.60 1.77 4.04
CA VAL A 55 -1.78 1.16 3.42
C VAL A 55 -2.73 2.21 2.87
N TRP A 56 -3.51 1.80 1.88
CA TRP A 56 -4.81 2.40 1.60
C TRP A 56 -5.86 1.67 2.41
N LYS A 57 -6.82 2.43 2.94
CA LYS A 57 -7.99 1.88 3.63
C LYS A 57 -9.25 2.64 3.24
N ARG A 58 -10.37 1.93 3.20
CA ARG A 58 -11.72 2.48 3.11
C ARG A 58 -12.60 1.86 4.17
N LYS A 59 -13.48 2.66 4.77
CA LYS A 59 -14.56 2.14 5.59
C LYS A 59 -15.67 1.71 4.64
N VAL A 60 -16.21 0.52 4.83
CA VAL A 60 -17.38 0.05 4.08
C VAL A 60 -18.62 0.85 4.52
N ALA A 61 -19.51 1.16 3.58
CA ALA A 61 -20.76 1.85 3.86
C ALA A 61 -21.64 1.08 4.86
N ASP A 62 -22.29 1.84 5.75
CA ASP A 62 -23.14 1.27 6.79
C ASP A 62 -24.28 0.44 6.18
N GLY A 63 -24.56 -0.73 6.76
CA GLY A 63 -25.65 -1.62 6.34
C GLY A 63 -25.27 -2.68 5.31
N LEU A 64 -24.05 -2.65 4.76
CA LEU A 64 -23.52 -3.74 3.94
C LEU A 64 -23.06 -4.91 4.81
N THR A 65 -23.40 -6.12 4.39
CA THR A 65 -22.94 -7.36 5.03
C THR A 65 -21.54 -7.76 4.55
N PHE A 66 -20.87 -8.60 5.34
CA PHE A 66 -19.55 -9.11 4.97
C PHE A 66 -19.60 -9.88 3.65
N GLU A 67 -20.66 -10.66 3.46
CA GLU A 67 -20.88 -11.48 2.26
C GLU A 67 -21.12 -10.62 1.01
N GLU A 68 -21.90 -9.54 1.12
CA GLU A 68 -22.09 -8.60 0.00
C GLU A 68 -20.77 -7.97 -0.43
N VAL A 69 -19.94 -7.53 0.53
CA VAL A 69 -18.64 -6.93 0.22
C VAL A 69 -17.66 -7.97 -0.32
N ASP A 70 -17.69 -9.20 0.18
CA ASP A 70 -16.91 -10.33 -0.33
C ASP A 70 -17.23 -10.61 -1.81
N GLU A 71 -18.51 -10.59 -2.18
CA GLU A 71 -18.97 -10.75 -3.56
C GLU A 71 -18.55 -9.57 -4.44
N THR A 72 -18.70 -8.33 -3.96
CA THR A 72 -18.26 -7.12 -4.69
C THR A 72 -16.76 -7.16 -4.98
N ILE A 73 -15.92 -7.46 -4.00
CA ILE A 73 -14.46 -7.56 -4.18
C ILE A 73 -14.11 -8.54 -5.30
N GLN A 74 -14.74 -9.72 -5.29
CA GLN A 74 -14.50 -10.76 -6.30
C GLN A 74 -15.05 -10.39 -7.68
N SER A 75 -16.22 -9.74 -7.74
CA SER A 75 -16.83 -9.26 -8.98
C SER A 75 -15.97 -8.21 -9.66
N VAL A 76 -15.52 -7.20 -8.91
CA VAL A 76 -14.66 -6.13 -9.44
C VAL A 76 -13.35 -6.72 -9.96
N ALA A 77 -12.69 -7.58 -9.17
CA ALA A 77 -11.47 -8.26 -9.59
C ALA A 77 -11.64 -9.06 -10.89
N LEU A 78 -12.76 -9.78 -11.03
CA LEU A 78 -13.07 -10.53 -12.24
C LEU A 78 -13.31 -9.61 -13.44
N SER A 79 -14.04 -8.51 -13.25
CA SER A 79 -14.35 -7.54 -14.32
C SER A 79 -13.11 -6.84 -14.87
N GLU A 80 -12.15 -6.58 -13.98
CA GLU A 80 -10.86 -5.96 -14.29
C GLU A 80 -9.79 -6.98 -14.72
N ASN A 81 -10.18 -8.25 -14.90
CA ASN A 81 -9.32 -9.33 -15.39
C ASN A 81 -8.03 -9.54 -14.56
N ILE A 82 -8.09 -9.28 -13.24
CA ILE A 82 -7.04 -9.65 -12.29
C ILE A 82 -7.36 -11.03 -11.70
N ARG A 83 -6.39 -11.94 -11.67
CA ARG A 83 -6.64 -13.33 -11.26
C ARG A 83 -6.64 -13.45 -9.74
N ASP A 84 -7.63 -14.16 -9.22
CA ASP A 84 -7.56 -14.72 -7.87
C ASP A 84 -6.51 -15.84 -7.86
N VAL A 85 -5.47 -15.67 -7.05
CA VAL A 85 -4.40 -16.66 -6.84
C VAL A 85 -4.40 -17.23 -5.42
N GLY A 86 -5.38 -16.86 -4.59
CA GLY A 86 -5.54 -17.38 -3.25
C GLY A 86 -6.46 -16.54 -2.37
N GLN A 87 -7.19 -17.20 -1.48
CA GLN A 87 -7.99 -16.58 -0.44
C GLN A 87 -7.66 -17.19 0.92
N LEU A 88 -7.54 -16.36 1.95
CA LEU A 88 -7.22 -16.77 3.32
C LEU A 88 -8.35 -16.31 4.27
N PRO A 89 -9.28 -17.20 4.65
CA PRO A 89 -10.36 -16.88 5.60
C PRO A 89 -9.82 -16.94 7.04
N LEU A 90 -8.91 -16.01 7.37
CA LEU A 90 -8.19 -16.04 8.65
C LEU A 90 -9.12 -15.89 9.86
N GLY A 91 -10.24 -15.17 9.71
CA GLY A 91 -11.23 -15.00 10.76
C GLY A 91 -11.78 -16.33 11.26
N ASP A 92 -12.25 -17.14 10.32
CA ASP A 92 -12.79 -18.47 10.59
C ASP A 92 -11.70 -19.42 11.13
N GLN A 93 -10.48 -19.35 10.59
CA GLN A 93 -9.36 -20.15 11.10
C GLN A 93 -9.03 -19.83 12.56
N VAL A 94 -9.02 -18.55 12.91
CA VAL A 94 -8.78 -18.12 14.29
C VAL A 94 -9.89 -18.63 15.21
N GLY A 95 -11.16 -18.52 14.80
CA GLY A 95 -12.28 -19.03 15.59
C GLY A 95 -12.22 -20.54 15.81
N LEU A 96 -11.90 -21.31 14.77
CA LEU A 96 -11.69 -22.77 14.88
C LEU A 96 -10.54 -23.13 15.84
N MET A 97 -9.46 -22.35 15.84
CA MET A 97 -8.30 -22.60 16.73
C MET A 97 -8.58 -22.24 18.19
N GLN A 98 -9.41 -21.22 18.44
CA GLN A 98 -9.79 -20.80 19.80
C GLN A 98 -10.96 -21.63 20.35
N GLY A 99 -11.79 -22.22 19.48
CA GLY A 99 -13.01 -22.93 19.87
C GLY A 99 -14.18 -22.00 20.17
N GLU A 100 -14.09 -20.73 19.76
CA GLU A 100 -15.13 -19.70 19.88
C GLU A 100 -15.12 -18.80 18.64
N ASP A 101 -16.24 -18.13 18.34
CA ASP A 101 -16.30 -17.22 17.21
C ASP A 101 -15.31 -16.06 17.39
N TRP A 102 -14.70 -15.64 16.27
CA TRP A 102 -13.84 -14.47 16.21
C TRP A 102 -14.32 -13.54 15.09
N ARG A 103 -13.88 -12.28 15.13
CA ARG A 103 -14.28 -11.26 14.16
C ARG A 103 -13.97 -11.66 12.72
N LYS A 104 -14.71 -11.10 11.76
CA LYS A 104 -14.49 -11.41 10.35
C LYS A 104 -13.16 -10.86 9.85
N LEU A 105 -12.41 -11.71 9.15
CA LEU A 105 -11.17 -11.36 8.47
C LEU A 105 -10.93 -12.30 7.29
N LYS A 106 -10.90 -11.74 6.08
CA LYS A 106 -10.55 -12.48 4.86
C LYS A 106 -9.51 -11.70 4.07
N ILE A 107 -8.47 -12.40 3.63
CA ILE A 107 -7.44 -11.85 2.77
C ILE A 107 -7.59 -12.44 1.36
N TYR A 108 -7.59 -11.56 0.37
CA TYR A 108 -7.61 -11.89 -1.05
C TYR A 108 -6.24 -11.62 -1.65
N LEU A 109 -5.78 -12.55 -2.47
CA LEU A 109 -4.51 -12.47 -3.17
C LEU A 109 -4.80 -12.38 -4.67
N TYR A 110 -4.69 -11.18 -5.22
CA TYR A 110 -4.94 -10.90 -6.63
C TYR A 110 -3.65 -10.63 -7.38
N CYS A 111 -3.54 -11.16 -8.60
CA CYS A 111 -2.32 -11.06 -9.38
C CYS A 111 -2.56 -11.04 -10.89
N ASN A 112 -1.75 -10.26 -11.60
CA ASN A 112 -1.41 -10.54 -13.00
C ASN A 112 -0.04 -11.25 -13.03
N PRO A 113 0.02 -12.57 -13.26
CA PRO A 113 1.28 -13.32 -13.19
C PRO A 113 2.36 -12.85 -14.16
N LEU A 114 1.98 -12.31 -15.32
CA LEU A 114 2.95 -11.81 -16.31
C LEU A 114 3.60 -10.51 -15.84
N THR A 115 2.79 -9.57 -15.33
CA THR A 115 3.31 -8.35 -14.70
C THR A 115 4.15 -8.66 -13.46
N ALA A 116 3.70 -9.61 -12.64
CA ALA A 116 4.44 -10.07 -11.46
C ALA A 116 5.82 -10.64 -11.83
N ALA A 117 5.91 -11.42 -12.91
CA ALA A 117 7.19 -11.92 -13.41
C ALA A 117 8.11 -10.76 -13.83
N LYS A 118 7.62 -9.79 -14.60
CA LYS A 118 8.39 -8.59 -15.00
C LYS A 118 8.87 -7.76 -13.78
N MET A 119 8.04 -7.63 -12.75
CA MET A 119 8.44 -6.97 -11.50
C MET A 119 9.58 -7.71 -10.81
N VAL A 120 9.49 -9.04 -10.68
CA VAL A 120 10.55 -9.86 -10.06
C VAL A 120 11.83 -9.85 -10.90
N GLU A 121 11.74 -9.83 -12.23
CA GLU A 121 12.90 -9.68 -13.12
C GLU A 121 13.58 -8.32 -12.98
N TYR A 122 12.83 -7.25 -12.69
CA TYR A 122 13.40 -5.96 -12.36
C TYR A 122 14.10 -5.97 -11.00
N SER A 123 13.51 -6.62 -9.99
CA SER A 123 14.15 -6.86 -8.69
C SER A 123 13.46 -8.01 -7.95
N GLU A 124 14.24 -9.00 -7.48
CA GLU A 124 13.64 -10.13 -6.76
C GLU A 124 12.97 -9.72 -5.45
N ALA A 125 13.33 -8.55 -4.90
CA ALA A 125 12.71 -7.99 -3.70
C ALA A 125 11.19 -7.76 -3.86
N PHE A 126 10.69 -7.55 -5.08
CA PHE A 126 9.26 -7.42 -5.33
C PHE A 126 8.47 -8.69 -5.03
N SER A 127 9.11 -9.87 -4.95
CA SER A 127 8.45 -11.10 -4.52
C SER A 127 7.85 -11.03 -3.11
N ALA A 128 8.35 -10.15 -2.24
CA ALA A 128 7.80 -9.92 -0.90
C ALA A 128 6.52 -9.05 -0.91
N TYR A 129 6.27 -8.32 -1.99
CA TYR A 129 5.12 -7.42 -2.16
C TYR A 129 4.02 -8.04 -3.02
N LEU A 130 4.32 -9.14 -3.71
CA LEU A 130 3.41 -9.85 -4.60
C LEU A 130 2.87 -11.12 -3.91
N PRO A 131 1.62 -11.53 -4.19
CA PRO A 131 0.62 -10.86 -5.03
C PRO A 131 -0.03 -9.65 -4.32
N CYS A 132 -0.82 -8.87 -5.06
CA CYS A 132 -1.55 -7.74 -4.50
C CYS A 132 -2.55 -8.25 -3.45
N ARG A 133 -2.41 -7.74 -2.23
CA ARG A 133 -3.20 -8.18 -1.08
C ARG A 133 -4.34 -7.19 -0.83
N VAL A 134 -5.56 -7.70 -0.75
CA VAL A 134 -6.72 -6.96 -0.24
C VAL A 134 -7.19 -7.68 1.03
N ALA A 135 -7.50 -6.95 2.09
CA ALA A 135 -8.06 -7.53 3.32
C ALA A 135 -9.40 -6.89 3.63
N LEU A 136 -10.43 -7.71 3.82
CA LEU A 136 -11.74 -7.32 4.36
C LEU A 136 -11.77 -7.74 5.84
N VAL A 137 -11.94 -6.78 6.74
CA VAL A 137 -11.84 -6.99 8.18
C VAL A 137 -12.92 -6.23 8.92
N GLU A 138 -13.47 -6.85 9.96
CA GLU A 138 -14.34 -6.23 10.94
C GLU A 138 -13.50 -5.63 12.06
N ASP A 139 -13.74 -4.37 12.40
CA ASP A 139 -13.07 -3.71 13.54
C ASP A 139 -13.77 -4.01 14.87
N ASP A 140 -13.24 -3.45 15.96
CA ASP A 140 -13.78 -3.71 17.31
C ASP A 140 -15.16 -3.08 17.55
N ALA A 141 -15.62 -2.18 16.67
CA ALA A 141 -16.96 -1.59 16.70
C ALA A 141 -17.97 -2.37 15.83
N GLY A 142 -17.50 -3.38 15.09
CA GLY A 142 -18.31 -4.13 14.12
C GLY A 142 -18.39 -3.48 12.73
N ASP A 143 -17.63 -2.39 12.50
CA ASP A 143 -17.57 -1.76 11.19
C ASP A 143 -16.66 -2.58 10.25
N LEU A 144 -17.07 -2.72 8.99
CA LEU A 144 -16.27 -3.37 7.97
C LEU A 144 -15.30 -2.38 7.32
N TRP A 145 -14.08 -2.85 7.08
CA TRP A 145 -13.02 -2.09 6.45
C TRP A 145 -12.30 -2.92 5.41
N VAL A 146 -11.89 -2.25 4.34
CA VAL A 146 -11.04 -2.84 3.30
C VAL A 146 -9.67 -2.17 3.28
N TYR A 147 -8.61 -2.98 3.23
CA TYR A 147 -7.22 -2.53 3.24
C TYR A 147 -6.44 -3.11 2.07
N SER A 148 -5.51 -2.33 1.52
CA SER A 148 -4.44 -2.83 0.65
C SER A 148 -3.14 -2.07 0.90
N LEU A 149 -2.00 -2.63 0.53
CA LEU A 149 -0.73 -1.89 0.59
C LEU A 149 -0.79 -0.68 -0.34
N ASP A 150 -0.22 0.44 0.11
CA ASP A 150 -0.08 1.62 -0.72
C ASP A 150 0.93 1.34 -1.85
N MET A 151 0.42 1.05 -3.04
CA MET A 151 1.29 0.68 -4.17
C MET A 151 2.10 1.87 -4.68
N ASP A 152 1.82 3.12 -4.29
CA ASP A 152 2.71 4.23 -4.66
C ASP A 152 4.10 4.07 -4.03
N MET A 153 4.18 3.43 -2.87
CA MET A 153 5.46 3.08 -2.23
C MET A 153 6.29 2.14 -3.11
N MET A 154 5.66 1.13 -3.73
CA MET A 154 6.37 0.16 -4.57
C MET A 154 6.63 0.66 -6.00
N ILE A 155 5.75 1.51 -6.54
CA ILE A 155 5.84 2.03 -7.92
C ILE A 155 6.79 3.23 -7.99
N HIS A 156 6.71 4.14 -7.01
CA HIS A 156 7.37 5.45 -7.04
C HIS A 156 8.37 5.66 -5.89
N GLY A 157 8.52 4.73 -4.94
CA GLY A 157 9.39 4.92 -3.78
C GLY A 157 10.90 4.86 -4.06
N GLY A 158 11.32 4.56 -5.29
CA GLY A 158 12.72 4.40 -5.63
C GLY A 158 13.11 5.08 -6.94
N LYS A 159 13.96 4.40 -7.71
CA LYS A 159 14.21 4.77 -9.10
C LYS A 159 12.96 4.48 -9.94
N PRO A 160 12.74 5.22 -11.05
CA PRO A 160 11.63 4.93 -11.94
C PRO A 160 11.65 3.49 -12.44
N LEU A 161 10.47 2.87 -12.52
CA LEU A 161 10.30 1.62 -13.26
C LEU A 161 10.51 1.88 -14.77
N PRO A 162 10.94 0.86 -15.54
CA PRO A 162 10.92 0.93 -16.99
C PRO A 162 9.53 1.31 -17.50
N PRO A 163 9.39 2.13 -18.56
CA PRO A 163 8.10 2.69 -18.97
C PRO A 163 6.97 1.67 -19.15
N GLU A 164 7.24 0.53 -19.79
CA GLU A 164 6.27 -0.55 -20.00
C GLU A 164 5.84 -1.19 -18.67
N LEU A 165 6.80 -1.43 -17.76
CA LEU A 165 6.52 -1.99 -16.44
C LEU A 165 5.75 -0.99 -15.56
N LEU A 166 6.04 0.31 -15.69
CA LEU A 166 5.31 1.36 -15.01
C LEU A 166 3.84 1.39 -15.44
N GLU A 167 3.56 1.30 -16.73
CA GLU A 167 2.20 1.27 -17.27
C GLU A 167 1.41 0.07 -16.70
N GLU A 168 2.02 -1.13 -16.73
CA GLU A 168 1.39 -2.32 -16.15
C GLU A 168 1.17 -2.21 -14.64
N ALA A 169 2.15 -1.68 -13.89
CA ALA A 169 2.03 -1.51 -12.45
C ALA A 169 0.96 -0.47 -12.08
N LEU A 170 0.81 0.60 -12.88
CA LEU A 170 -0.24 1.59 -12.72
C LEU A 170 -1.62 0.98 -13.02
N HIS A 171 -1.74 0.16 -14.05
CA HIS A 171 -2.99 -0.55 -14.32
C HIS A 171 -3.37 -1.48 -13.16
N VAL A 172 -2.44 -2.30 -12.65
CA VAL A 172 -2.72 -3.14 -11.47
C VAL A 172 -3.13 -2.29 -10.26
N LYS A 173 -2.48 -1.14 -10.06
CA LYS A 173 -2.86 -0.18 -9.02
C LYS A 173 -4.29 0.32 -9.20
N GLU A 174 -4.70 0.69 -10.41
CA GLU A 174 -6.06 1.15 -10.71
C GLU A 174 -7.09 0.08 -10.37
N VAL A 175 -6.81 -1.18 -10.72
CA VAL A 175 -7.69 -2.31 -10.38
C VAL A 175 -7.82 -2.50 -8.87
N ILE A 176 -6.71 -2.45 -8.12
CA ILE A 176 -6.77 -2.57 -6.66
C ILE A 176 -7.55 -1.41 -6.05
N LEU A 177 -7.36 -0.18 -6.53
CA LEU A 177 -8.15 0.97 -6.06
C LEU A 177 -9.64 0.80 -6.38
N ALA A 178 -9.98 0.31 -7.58
CA ALA A 178 -11.37 0.01 -7.96
C ALA A 178 -11.99 -1.04 -7.03
N ILE A 179 -11.23 -2.06 -6.61
CA ILE A 179 -11.70 -3.04 -5.60
C ILE A 179 -11.97 -2.35 -4.26
N LEU A 180 -11.07 -1.47 -3.79
CA LEU A 180 -11.27 -0.76 -2.52
C LEU A 180 -12.49 0.17 -2.57
N ASP A 181 -12.65 0.91 -3.66
CA ASP A 181 -13.74 1.87 -3.84
C ASP A 181 -15.08 1.13 -4.06
N GLY A 182 -15.09 0.03 -4.83
CA GLY A 182 -16.27 -0.83 -4.99
C GLY A 182 -16.71 -1.47 -3.66
N ALA A 183 -15.75 -1.96 -2.86
CA ALA A 183 -16.02 -2.51 -1.53
C ALA A 183 -16.53 -1.46 -0.53
N GLU A 184 -16.10 -0.20 -0.65
CA GLU A 184 -16.62 0.92 0.14
C GLU A 184 -18.10 1.16 -0.14
N GLU A 185 -18.51 1.14 -1.40
CA GLU A 185 -19.87 1.49 -1.83
C GLU A 185 -20.84 0.30 -1.90
N GLY A 186 -20.32 -0.93 -1.95
CA GLY A 186 -21.11 -2.13 -2.26
C GLY A 186 -21.62 -2.13 -3.71
N ALA A 187 -20.88 -1.52 -4.63
CA ALA A 187 -21.28 -1.38 -6.03
C ALA A 187 -21.10 -2.70 -6.80
N PHE A 188 -22.10 -3.07 -7.60
CA PHE A 188 -22.15 -4.27 -8.45
C PHE A 188 -21.92 -3.94 -9.93
#